data_AF-A0A3S5DCC2-F1
#
_entry.id   AF-A0A3S5DCC2-F1
#
_cell.length_a   1.000
_cell.length_b   1.000
_cell.length_c   1.000
_cell.angle_alpha   90.00
_cell.angle_beta   90.00
_cell.angle_gamma   90.00
#
_symmetry.space_group_name_H-M   'P 1'
#
loop_
_entity.id
_entity.type
_entity.pdbx_description
1 polymer ?
#
loop_
_entity_poly.entity_id
_entity_poly.type
_entity_poly.pdbx_seq_one_letter_code
_entity_poly.pdbx_strand_id
1 'polypeptide(L)'
;MATEQTAITRATFDEVILPVYAPADFIPVKGKGSRVWDQQGKEYIDFAGGIAVTALGHCHPALVEALKSQGETLWHTSNVFTNEPALRLGRKLIDATFAERVLFMNSGTEANETAFKLARHYACVRHSPFKTKSLPSITPFMAVPCLLSLSAGSQNIPTALGRNPPILFTFPSTIFMR
;
A
#
# COMPACT_ATOMS: atom_id res chain seq x y z
N MET A 1 7.25 39.87 4.14
CA MET A 1 6.12 39.71 5.09
C MET A 1 6.17 38.28 5.58
N ALA A 2 6.54 38.06 6.84
CA ALA A 2 6.48 36.73 7.43
C ALA A 2 5.01 36.44 7.71
N THR A 3 4.44 35.46 7.00
CA THR A 3 3.12 34.93 7.33
C THR A 3 3.20 34.34 8.74
N GLU A 4 2.39 34.84 9.67
CA GLU A 4 2.18 34.17 10.95
C GLU A 4 1.63 32.77 10.65
N GLN A 5 2.47 31.76 10.85
CA GLN A 5 2.10 30.38 10.61
C GLN A 5 1.37 29.88 11.86
N THR A 6 0.05 29.73 11.76
CA THR A 6 -0.80 29.25 12.85
C THR A 6 -0.30 27.89 13.35
N ALA A 7 -0.31 27.67 14.67
CA ALA A 7 0.19 26.43 15.26
C ALA A 7 -0.64 25.22 14.80
N ILE A 8 0.02 24.22 14.20
CA ILE A 8 -0.61 22.97 13.77
C ILE A 8 -0.74 22.03 14.96
N THR A 9 -1.96 21.55 15.23
CA THR A 9 -2.26 20.66 16.37
C THR A 9 -3.06 19.43 15.92
N ARG A 10 -3.35 18.51 16.85
CA ARG A 10 -4.23 17.36 16.57
C ARG A 10 -5.63 17.79 16.13
N ALA A 11 -6.16 18.90 16.65
CA ALA A 11 -7.49 19.41 16.25
C ALA A 11 -7.52 19.81 14.78
N THR A 12 -6.40 20.31 14.24
CA THR A 12 -6.27 20.66 12.82
C THR A 12 -6.56 19.47 11.91
N PHE A 13 -6.32 18.22 12.34
CA PHE A 13 -6.66 17.03 11.56
C PHE A 13 -8.17 16.94 11.29
N ASP A 14 -9.01 17.22 12.29
CA ASP A 14 -10.46 17.11 12.16
C ASP A 14 -11.05 18.23 11.28
N GLU A 15 -10.32 19.35 11.18
CA GLU A 15 -10.67 20.48 10.31
C GLU A 15 -10.33 20.22 8.84
N VAL A 16 -9.27 19.45 8.55
CA VAL A 16 -8.69 19.36 7.19
C VAL A 16 -8.72 17.97 6.56
N ILE A 17 -8.82 16.89 7.34
CA ILE A 17 -8.80 15.51 6.85
C ILE A 17 -10.17 14.87 7.05
N LEU A 18 -10.63 14.11 6.05
CA LEU A 18 -11.87 13.32 6.16
C LEU A 18 -11.81 12.36 7.37
N PRO A 19 -12.93 12.12 8.06
CA PRO A 19 -12.98 11.34 9.30
C PRO A 19 -12.94 9.82 9.05
N VAL A 20 -11.90 9.36 8.34
CA VAL A 20 -11.64 7.94 8.06
C VAL A 20 -10.56 7.35 8.97
N TYR A 21 -9.83 8.20 9.70
CA TYR A 21 -8.81 7.79 10.66
C TYR A 21 -9.10 8.37 12.04
N ALA A 22 -8.58 7.68 13.07
CA ALA A 22 -8.50 8.19 14.44
C ALA A 22 -7.01 8.30 14.83
N PRO A 23 -6.31 9.40 14.46
CA PRO A 23 -4.92 9.60 14.82
C PRO A 23 -4.71 9.70 16.34
N ALA A 24 -3.53 9.27 16.81
CA ALA A 24 -3.09 9.47 18.18
C ALA A 24 -2.99 10.97 18.55
N ASP A 25 -2.94 11.26 19.85
CA ASP A 25 -2.97 12.64 20.37
C ASP A 25 -1.65 13.41 20.19
N PHE A 26 -0.59 12.75 19.68
CA PHE A 26 0.71 13.35 19.41
C PHE A 26 1.06 13.28 17.93
N ILE A 27 1.86 14.24 17.46
CA ILE A 27 2.23 14.39 16.04
C ILE A 27 3.73 14.14 15.89
N PRO A 28 4.14 13.01 15.28
CA PRO A 28 5.53 12.77 14.87
C PRO A 28 6.04 13.84 13.90
N VAL A 29 7.22 14.41 14.16
CA VAL A 29 7.86 15.44 13.29
C VAL A 29 9.25 15.07 12.81
N LYS A 30 9.89 14.09 13.44
CA LYS A 30 11.23 13.64 13.08
C LYS A 30 11.38 12.15 13.33
N GLY A 31 12.07 11.45 12.43
CA GLY A 31 12.47 10.06 12.61
C GLY A 31 13.95 9.86 12.28
N LYS A 32 14.61 8.93 12.98
CA LYS A 32 15.97 8.48 12.67
C LYS A 32 16.16 7.04 13.14
N GLY A 33 16.43 6.12 12.21
CA GLY A 33 16.48 4.69 12.52
C GLY A 33 15.14 4.23 13.09
N SER A 34 15.16 3.53 14.22
CA SER A 34 13.93 3.09 14.93
C SER A 34 13.48 4.05 16.03
N ARG A 35 13.81 5.35 15.92
CA ARG A 35 13.41 6.40 16.89
C ARG A 35 12.61 7.49 16.19
N VAL A 36 11.58 7.99 16.87
CA VAL A 36 10.66 9.02 16.40
C VAL A 36 10.50 10.08 17.49
N TRP A 37 10.41 11.35 17.11
CA TRP A 37 10.16 12.48 18.02
C TRP A 37 8.90 13.24 17.59
N ASP A 38 8.08 13.64 18.55
CA ASP A 38 6.90 14.47 18.33
C ASP A 38 7.18 15.99 18.41
N GLN A 39 6.15 16.80 18.15
CA GLN A 39 6.23 18.27 18.23
C GLN A 39 6.69 18.79 19.59
N GLN A 40 6.41 18.05 20.68
CA GLN A 40 6.80 18.39 22.05
C GLN A 40 8.22 17.88 22.38
N GLY A 41 8.89 17.23 21.43
CA GLY A 41 10.24 16.68 21.58
C GLY A 41 10.27 15.35 22.32
N LYS A 42 9.14 14.74 22.63
CA LYS A 42 9.10 13.42 23.28
C LYS A 42 9.55 12.36 22.29
N GLU A 43 10.42 11.49 22.76
CA GLU A 43 11.01 10.41 21.98
C GLU A 43 10.24 9.10 22.16
N TYR A 44 10.09 8.37 21.05
CA TYR A 44 9.47 7.06 20.97
C TYR A 44 10.40 6.08 20.27
N ILE A 45 10.43 4.84 20.75
CA ILE A 45 11.03 3.72 20.03
C ILE A 45 9.96 3.12 19.12
N ASP A 46 10.22 3.10 17.81
CA ASP A 46 9.26 2.64 16.80
C ASP A 46 9.39 1.13 16.57
N PHE A 47 8.46 0.38 17.16
CA PHE A 47 8.25 -1.05 16.87
C PHE A 47 7.06 -1.30 15.93
N ALA A 48 6.37 -0.25 15.49
CA ALA A 48 5.26 -0.35 14.55
C ALA A 48 5.74 -0.28 13.09
N GLY A 49 6.82 0.46 12.84
CA GLY A 49 7.39 0.69 11.51
C GLY A 49 6.39 1.35 10.55
N GLY A 50 5.45 2.16 11.08
CA GLY A 50 4.35 2.70 10.28
C GLY A 50 3.50 1.63 9.61
N ILE A 51 3.15 0.56 10.33
CA ILE A 51 2.48 -0.64 9.78
C ILE A 51 3.42 -1.39 8.82
N ALA A 52 4.61 -1.75 9.32
CA ALA A 52 5.63 -2.52 8.61
C ALA A 52 6.12 -1.90 7.27
N VAL A 53 5.99 -0.59 7.10
CA VAL A 53 6.44 0.16 5.91
C VAL A 53 7.92 0.51 6.01
N THR A 54 8.37 1.05 7.14
CA THR A 54 9.75 1.53 7.33
C THR A 54 10.71 0.39 7.69
N ALA A 55 10.85 -0.60 6.79
CA ALA A 55 11.66 -1.80 7.01
C ALA A 55 13.15 -1.53 7.32
N LEU A 56 13.70 -0.39 6.88
CA LEU A 56 15.08 0.04 7.15
C LEU A 56 15.14 1.21 8.16
N GLY A 57 14.03 1.50 8.85
CA GLY A 57 13.88 2.64 9.75
C GLY A 57 13.70 3.97 9.01
N HIS A 58 13.53 5.03 9.81
CA HIS A 58 13.32 6.39 9.33
C HIS A 58 14.64 7.03 8.86
N CYS A 59 14.60 7.71 7.70
CA CYS A 59 15.72 8.47 7.13
C CYS A 59 17.04 7.67 7.01
N HIS A 60 16.97 6.40 6.59
CA HIS A 60 18.16 5.58 6.37
C HIS A 60 19.10 6.26 5.33
N PRO A 61 20.41 6.44 5.62
CA PRO A 61 21.30 7.25 4.78
C PRO A 61 21.32 6.83 3.30
N ALA A 62 21.35 5.52 3.02
CA ALA A 62 21.33 5.03 1.65
C ALA A 62 20.02 5.34 0.89
N LEU A 63 18.88 5.39 1.57
CA LEU A 63 17.58 5.71 0.95
C LEU A 63 17.46 7.22 0.72
N VAL A 64 17.95 8.03 1.66
CA VAL A 64 17.99 9.49 1.53
C VAL A 64 18.88 9.90 0.35
N GLU A 65 20.05 9.27 0.21
CA GLU A 65 20.95 9.54 -0.90
C GLU A 65 20.34 9.14 -2.26
N ALA A 66 19.75 7.95 -2.34
CA ALA A 66 19.06 7.50 -3.56
C ALA A 66 17.90 8.44 -3.94
N LEU A 67 17.14 8.93 -2.95
CA LEU A 67 16.05 9.89 -3.17
C LEU A 67 16.59 11.24 -3.68
N LYS A 68 17.63 11.79 -3.05
CA LYS A 68 18.20 13.08 -3.44
C LYS A 68 18.81 13.04 -4.84
N SER A 69 19.71 12.09 -5.07
CA SER A 69 20.40 11.95 -6.36
C SER A 69 19.42 11.73 -7.54
N GLN A 70 18.44 10.84 -7.38
CA GLN A 70 17.41 10.63 -8.40
C GLN A 70 16.48 11.84 -8.52
N GLY A 71 16.17 12.51 -7.40
CA GLY A 71 15.34 13.71 -7.36
C GLY A 71 15.97 14.91 -8.06
N GLU A 72 17.29 15.02 -8.09
CA GLU A 72 18.02 16.02 -8.86
C GLU A 72 18.12 15.67 -10.35
N THR A 73 17.77 14.43 -10.72
CA THR A 73 17.88 13.91 -12.09
C THR A 73 16.53 13.88 -12.81
N LEU A 74 15.56 13.09 -12.33
CA LEU A 74 14.27 12.87 -13.00
C LEU A 74 13.26 12.16 -12.09
N TRP A 75 12.02 12.66 -12.02
CA TRP A 75 10.97 12.13 -11.14
C TRP A 75 9.94 11.26 -11.87
N HIS A 76 9.36 11.76 -12.97
CA HIS A 76 8.24 11.10 -13.62
C HIS A 76 8.18 11.40 -15.12
N THR A 77 7.94 10.36 -15.93
CA THR A 77 7.83 10.44 -17.40
C THR A 77 6.62 9.70 -17.95
N SER A 78 5.68 9.28 -17.10
CA SER A 78 4.63 8.31 -17.42
C SER A 78 5.17 6.96 -17.94
N ASN A 79 4.27 6.06 -18.33
CA ASN A 79 4.59 4.76 -18.93
C ASN A 79 4.64 4.79 -20.47
N VAL A 80 4.51 5.96 -21.10
CA VAL A 80 4.83 6.11 -22.54
C VAL A 80 6.31 5.83 -22.78
N PHE A 81 7.15 6.16 -21.79
CA PHE A 81 8.57 5.89 -21.77
C PHE A 81 8.91 4.89 -20.67
N THR A 82 10.04 4.20 -20.83
CA THR A 82 10.67 3.47 -19.73
C THR A 82 11.73 4.32 -19.04
N ASN A 83 12.27 3.86 -17.91
CA ASN A 83 13.36 4.53 -17.21
C ASN A 83 14.33 3.51 -16.59
N GLU A 84 15.60 3.90 -16.49
CA GLU A 84 16.65 3.00 -15.99
C GLU A 84 16.40 2.49 -14.56
N PRO A 85 15.95 3.31 -13.57
CA PRO A 85 15.67 2.83 -12.22
C PRO A 85 14.64 1.69 -12.19
N ALA A 86 13.55 1.82 -12.93
CA ALA A 86 12.52 0.79 -13.03
C ALA A 86 13.08 -0.51 -13.66
N LEU A 87 13.85 -0.41 -14.74
CA LEU A 87 14.45 -1.59 -15.39
C LEU A 87 15.46 -2.30 -14.48
N ARG A 88 16.32 -1.53 -13.78
CA ARG A 88 17.30 -2.09 -12.82
C ARG A 88 16.61 -2.78 -11.65
N LEU A 89 15.56 -2.17 -11.09
CA LEU A 89 14.77 -2.78 -10.02
C LEU A 89 14.06 -4.06 -10.50
N GLY A 90 13.46 -4.01 -11.69
CA GLY A 90 12.76 -5.16 -12.26
C GLY A 90 13.70 -6.33 -12.51
N ARG A 91 14.91 -6.05 -13.01
CA ARG A 91 15.93 -7.08 -13.19
C ARG A 91 16.33 -7.75 -11.87
N LYS A 92 16.61 -6.96 -10.83
CA LYS A 92 16.95 -7.49 -9.50
C LYS A 92 15.85 -8.39 -8.92
N LEU A 93 14.58 -8.02 -9.10
CA LEU A 93 13.45 -8.82 -8.63
C LEU A 93 13.33 -10.14 -9.40
N ILE A 94 13.47 -10.10 -10.72
CA ILE A 94 13.46 -11.30 -11.57
C ILE A 94 14.59 -12.26 -11.17
N ASP A 95 15.81 -11.74 -11.03
CA ASP A 95 16.98 -12.56 -10.69
C ASP A 95 16.90 -13.18 -9.27
N ALA A 96 16.17 -12.55 -8.36
CA ALA A 96 16.04 -12.99 -6.96
C ALA A 96 14.78 -13.83 -6.66
N THR A 97 13.87 -14.02 -7.63
CA THR A 97 12.57 -14.66 -7.41
C THR A 97 12.18 -15.59 -8.56
N PHE A 98 10.97 -16.16 -8.51
CA PHE A 98 10.42 -16.96 -9.62
C PHE A 98 9.91 -16.11 -10.79
N ALA A 99 9.84 -14.78 -10.63
CA ALA A 99 9.18 -13.91 -11.58
C ALA A 99 9.97 -13.80 -12.89
N GLU A 100 9.29 -13.88 -14.02
CA GLU A 100 9.89 -13.58 -15.33
C GLU A 100 9.61 -12.14 -15.79
N ARG A 101 8.57 -11.51 -15.24
CA ARG A 101 8.11 -10.15 -15.58
C ARG A 101 7.55 -9.48 -14.33
N VAL A 102 7.62 -8.14 -14.29
CA VAL A 102 7.11 -7.32 -13.19
C VAL A 102 6.36 -6.10 -13.73
N LEU A 103 5.43 -5.57 -12.93
CA LEU A 103 4.75 -4.30 -13.17
C LEU A 103 4.75 -3.49 -11.86
N PHE A 104 5.18 -2.23 -11.93
CA PHE A 104 5.28 -1.36 -10.75
C PHE A 104 4.01 -0.54 -10.55
N MET A 105 3.58 -0.46 -9.29
CA MET A 105 2.41 0.30 -8.82
C MET A 105 2.79 1.10 -7.57
N ASN A 106 1.92 2.00 -7.13
CA ASN A 106 2.21 2.92 -6.02
C ASN A 106 1.79 2.36 -4.65
N SER A 107 0.91 1.36 -4.63
CA SER A 107 0.39 0.76 -3.41
C SER A 107 0.19 -0.75 -3.52
N GLY A 108 0.17 -1.44 -2.37
CA GLY A 108 -0.19 -2.86 -2.31
C GLY A 108 -1.62 -3.12 -2.81
N THR A 109 -2.50 -2.14 -2.67
CA THR A 109 -3.85 -2.14 -3.23
C THR A 109 -3.86 -2.30 -4.75
N GLU A 110 -3.18 -1.41 -5.46
CA GLU A 110 -3.09 -1.43 -6.93
C GLU A 110 -2.37 -2.69 -7.43
N ALA A 111 -1.35 -3.16 -6.69
CA ALA A 111 -0.66 -4.41 -6.98
C ALA A 111 -1.62 -5.62 -6.89
N ASN A 112 -2.45 -5.69 -5.86
CA ASN A 112 -3.46 -6.74 -5.72
C ASN A 112 -4.52 -6.66 -6.82
N GLU A 113 -5.03 -5.46 -7.13
CA GLU A 113 -6.01 -5.29 -8.22
C GLU A 113 -5.44 -5.75 -9.57
N THR A 114 -4.18 -5.41 -9.84
CA THR A 114 -3.45 -5.88 -11.03
C THR A 114 -3.37 -7.40 -11.07
N ALA A 115 -2.99 -8.04 -9.95
CA ALA A 115 -2.92 -9.49 -9.85
C ALA A 115 -4.28 -10.16 -10.12
N PHE A 116 -5.37 -9.63 -9.55
CA PHE A 116 -6.72 -10.15 -9.80
C PHE A 116 -7.16 -9.97 -11.24
N LYS A 117 -6.97 -8.77 -11.82
CA LYS A 117 -7.34 -8.51 -13.21
C LYS A 117 -6.54 -9.39 -14.17
N LEU A 118 -5.25 -9.58 -13.90
CA LEU A 118 -4.38 -10.47 -14.68
C LEU A 118 -4.86 -11.92 -14.59
N ALA A 119 -5.12 -12.44 -13.39
CA ALA A 119 -5.60 -13.81 -13.20
C ALA A 119 -6.95 -14.05 -13.92
N ARG A 120 -7.89 -13.11 -13.81
CA ARG A 120 -9.19 -13.18 -14.52
C ARG A 120 -9.02 -13.11 -16.03
N HIS A 121 -8.21 -12.18 -16.52
CA HIS A 121 -7.98 -12.02 -17.95
C HIS A 121 -7.29 -13.26 -18.52
N TYR A 122 -6.29 -13.80 -17.83
CA TYR A 122 -5.62 -15.05 -18.21
C TYR A 122 -6.62 -16.20 -18.33
N ALA A 123 -7.48 -16.41 -17.33
CA ALA A 123 -8.50 -17.45 -17.38
C ALA A 123 -9.50 -17.26 -18.54
N CYS A 124 -9.88 -16.01 -18.81
CA CYS A 124 -10.77 -15.66 -19.92
C CYS A 124 -10.17 -16.04 -21.28
N VAL A 125 -8.92 -15.65 -21.54
CA VAL A 125 -8.28 -15.81 -22.87
C VAL A 125 -7.64 -17.19 -23.07
N ARG A 126 -7.28 -17.90 -22.00
CA ARG A 126 -6.65 -19.24 -22.10
C ARG A 126 -7.60 -20.40 -21.88
N HIS A 127 -8.73 -20.19 -21.20
CA HIS A 127 -9.66 -21.27 -20.88
C HIS A 127 -11.08 -20.95 -21.33
N SER A 128 -11.77 -20.03 -20.64
CA SER A 128 -13.15 -19.71 -20.94
C SER A 128 -13.53 -18.37 -20.31
N PRO A 129 -14.34 -17.53 -20.98
CA PRO A 129 -14.86 -16.30 -20.39
C PRO A 129 -15.73 -16.55 -19.16
N PHE A 130 -16.21 -17.78 -18.94
CA PHE A 130 -17.03 -18.15 -17.80
C PHE A 130 -16.21 -18.65 -16.60
N LYS A 131 -14.90 -18.88 -16.74
CA LYS A 131 -14.01 -19.30 -15.63
C LYS A 131 -13.62 -18.10 -14.77
N THR A 132 -14.57 -17.61 -13.99
CA THR A 132 -14.49 -16.31 -13.29
C THR A 132 -14.45 -16.40 -11.77
N LYS A 133 -14.57 -17.60 -11.21
CA LYS A 133 -14.65 -17.80 -9.75
C LYS A 133 -13.30 -17.55 -9.09
N SER A 134 -13.29 -16.74 -8.03
CA SER A 134 -12.15 -16.51 -7.13
C SER A 134 -12.51 -16.93 -5.70
N LEU A 135 -11.56 -17.57 -5.01
CA LEU A 135 -11.75 -18.12 -3.66
C LEU A 135 -10.85 -17.40 -2.65
N PRO A 136 -11.32 -16.33 -1.99
CA PRO A 136 -10.63 -15.73 -0.86
C PRO A 136 -10.75 -16.60 0.41
N SER A 137 -9.71 -16.53 1.26
CA SER A 137 -9.77 -17.01 2.65
C SER A 137 -10.75 -16.18 3.50
N ILE A 138 -11.14 -16.63 4.70
CA ILE A 138 -12.07 -15.89 5.59
C ILE A 138 -11.49 -14.59 6.13
N THR A 139 -10.17 -14.51 6.31
CA THR A 139 -9.48 -13.33 6.86
C THR A 139 -8.35 -12.82 5.97
N PRO A 140 -8.59 -12.45 4.71
CA PRO A 140 -7.58 -11.79 3.91
C PRO A 140 -7.62 -10.29 4.20
N PHE A 141 -6.56 -9.73 4.79
CA PHE A 141 -6.36 -8.30 4.70
C PHE A 141 -5.67 -7.99 3.37
N MET A 142 -6.46 -7.55 2.41
CA MET A 142 -5.96 -6.90 1.21
C MET A 142 -6.44 -5.46 1.30
N ALA A 143 -5.52 -4.50 1.22
CA ALA A 143 -5.80 -3.08 1.40
C ALA A 143 -6.97 -2.59 0.50
N VAL A 144 -7.57 -1.45 0.87
CA VAL A 144 -8.92 -1.03 0.43
C VAL A 144 -8.91 -0.23 -0.89
N PRO A 145 -9.39 -0.78 -2.01
CA PRO A 145 -10.02 -0.06 -3.11
C PRO A 145 -11.44 -0.57 -3.36
N CYS A 146 -12.21 0.18 -4.15
CA CYS A 146 -13.63 -0.07 -4.45
C CYS A 146 -13.96 -1.52 -4.92
N LEU A 147 -13.07 -2.19 -5.66
CA LEU A 147 -13.30 -3.57 -6.13
C LEU A 147 -12.93 -4.65 -5.08
N LEU A 148 -11.97 -4.36 -4.20
CA LEU A 148 -11.43 -5.31 -3.24
C LEU A 148 -12.07 -5.18 -1.85
N SER A 149 -12.55 -3.99 -1.48
CA SER A 149 -13.33 -3.75 -0.25
C SER A 149 -14.56 -4.65 -0.17
N LEU A 150 -15.15 -4.90 -1.35
CA LEU A 150 -16.24 -5.84 -1.57
C LEU A 150 -15.79 -7.32 -1.57
N SER A 151 -14.49 -7.61 -1.45
CA SER A 151 -13.94 -8.95 -1.56
C SER A 151 -13.23 -9.47 -0.30
N ALA A 152 -12.71 -8.57 0.52
CA ALA A 152 -12.10 -8.91 1.79
C ALA A 152 -13.19 -9.23 2.82
N GLY A 153 -13.25 -10.45 3.31
CA GLY A 153 -14.22 -10.93 4.31
C GLY A 153 -14.12 -10.29 5.70
N SER A 154 -13.50 -9.11 5.84
CA SER A 154 -13.41 -8.38 7.10
C SER A 154 -14.80 -7.81 7.45
N GLN A 155 -15.43 -8.40 8.48
CA GLN A 155 -16.78 -8.04 8.97
C GLN A 155 -16.92 -6.58 9.46
N ASN A 156 -15.81 -5.83 9.59
CA ASN A 156 -15.78 -4.47 10.14
C ASN A 156 -15.68 -3.35 9.09
N ILE A 157 -15.60 -3.65 7.79
CA ILE A 157 -15.70 -2.61 6.75
C ILE A 157 -17.19 -2.42 6.44
N PRO A 158 -17.78 -1.21 6.63
CA PRO A 158 -19.19 -1.00 6.41
C PRO A 158 -19.60 -1.41 4.99
N THR A 159 -20.71 -2.13 4.90
CA THR A 159 -21.44 -2.56 3.68
C THR A 159 -21.95 -1.39 2.80
N ALA A 160 -21.42 -0.17 3.01
CA ALA A 160 -21.90 1.09 2.47
C ALA A 160 -21.48 1.35 1.01
N LEU A 161 -20.63 0.51 0.42
CA LEU A 161 -20.09 0.70 -0.94
C LEU A 161 -20.84 -0.08 -2.04
N GLY A 162 -21.98 -0.69 -1.74
CA GLY A 162 -22.79 -1.45 -2.70
C GLY A 162 -22.59 -2.96 -2.64
N ARG A 163 -23.13 -3.70 -3.62
CA ARG A 163 -23.09 -5.17 -3.64
C ARG A 163 -21.72 -5.69 -4.06
N ASN A 164 -21.27 -6.75 -3.38
CA ASN A 164 -20.07 -7.47 -3.79
C ASN A 164 -20.17 -7.97 -5.23
N PRO A 165 -19.06 -8.01 -6.00
CA PRO A 165 -19.09 -8.61 -7.33
C PRO A 165 -19.60 -10.06 -7.20
N PRO A 166 -20.61 -10.49 -7.99
CA PRO A 166 -21.43 -11.70 -7.74
C PRO A 166 -20.70 -13.05 -7.91
N ILE A 167 -19.37 -13.04 -7.95
CA ILE A 167 -18.49 -14.11 -8.45
C ILE A 167 -17.45 -14.54 -7.40
N LEU A 168 -17.63 -14.11 -6.16
CA LEU A 168 -16.73 -14.35 -5.04
C LEU A 168 -17.38 -15.25 -4.00
N PHE A 169 -16.68 -16.31 -3.59
CA PHE A 169 -17.15 -17.22 -2.53
C PHE A 169 -16.10 -17.26 -1.41
N THR A 170 -16.50 -16.94 -0.19
CA THR A 170 -15.68 -17.06 1.02
C THR A 170 -15.91 -18.43 1.68
N PHE A 171 -14.84 -19.12 2.06
CA PHE A 171 -14.92 -20.43 2.72
C PHE A 171 -14.11 -20.45 4.02
N PRO A 172 -14.63 -21.06 5.11
CA PRO A 172 -13.87 -21.28 6.33
C PRO A 172 -12.55 -21.99 6.10
N SER A 173 -11.49 -21.44 6.71
CA SER A 173 -10.14 -22.02 6.73
C SER A 173 -10.08 -23.42 7.35
N THR A 174 -11.17 -23.90 7.97
CA THR A 174 -11.31 -25.24 8.55
C THR A 174 -11.54 -26.37 7.54
N ILE A 175 -11.75 -26.09 6.24
CA ILE A 175 -12.10 -27.14 5.25
C ILE A 175 -10.87 -27.76 4.55
N PHE A 176 -9.67 -27.20 4.70
CA PHE A 176 -8.45 -27.64 3.98
C PHE A 176 -7.39 -28.35 4.86
N MET A 177 -7.81 -29.05 5.92
CA MET A 177 -6.95 -29.89 6.78
C MET A 177 -7.34 -31.38 6.75
N ARG A 178 -7.56 -31.94 5.55
CA ARG A 178 -7.52 -33.40 5.33
C ARG A 178 -6.78 -33.73 4.05
#